data_AF-M2Q485-F1
#
_entry.id   AF-M2Q485-F1
#
_cell.length_a   1.000
_cell.length_b   1.000
_cell.length_c   1.000
_cell.angle_alpha   90.00
_cell.angle_beta   90.00
_cell.angle_gamma   90.00
#
_symmetry.space_group_name_H-M   'P 1'
#
loop_
_entity.id
_entity.type
_entity.pdbx_description
1 polymer ?
#
loop_
_entity_poly.entity_id
_entity_poly.type
_entity_poly.pdbx_seq_one_letter_code
_entity_poly.pdbx_strand_id
1 'polypeptide(L)'
;MLKKLEEDYYKIQMECYDKEVEIVECVNTLSAIALNDKITGSNEYLDIMIQSENDEKKTGYKVRIEGYKQLKQANDIIEGIMKKSTTKKSKDEIKAELKRRKTDLVNGQKITLDKNCEGCVIC
;
A
#
# COMPACT_ATOMS: atom_id res chain seq x y z
N MET A 1 -7.73 23.88 4.57
CA MET A 1 -8.27 22.55 4.19
C MET A 1 -7.27 21.75 3.36
N LEU A 2 -6.77 22.29 2.23
CA LEU A 2 -5.79 21.60 1.35
C LEU A 2 -4.52 21.12 2.09
N LYS A 3 -3.89 21.99 2.91
CA LYS A 3 -2.67 21.65 3.66
C LYS A 3 -2.83 20.44 4.59
N LYS A 4 -3.99 20.35 5.27
CA LYS A 4 -4.28 19.23 6.19
C LYS A 4 -4.47 17.91 5.43
N LEU A 5 -5.20 17.95 4.31
CA LEU A 5 -5.39 16.78 3.45
C LEU A 5 -4.04 16.26 2.90
N GLU A 6 -3.13 17.17 2.59
CA GLU A 6 -1.77 16.85 2.15
C GLU A 6 -0.96 16.18 3.26
N GLU A 7 -0.99 16.74 4.47
CA GLU A 7 -0.33 16.16 5.65
C GLU A 7 -0.87 14.76 5.99
N ASP A 8 -2.20 14.59 5.93
CA ASP A 8 -2.85 13.29 6.17
C ASP A 8 -2.46 12.27 5.09
N TYR A 9 -2.45 12.67 3.81
CA TYR A 9 -2.00 11.82 2.71
C TYR A 9 -0.57 11.33 2.93
N TYR A 10 0.34 12.22 3.35
CA TYR A 10 1.74 11.85 3.60
C TYR A 10 1.93 10.95 4.81
N LYS A 11 1.17 11.21 5.88
CA LYS A 11 1.17 10.33 7.05
C LYS A 11 0.76 8.91 6.65
N ILE A 12 -0.32 8.78 5.90
CA ILE A 12 -0.81 7.49 5.39
C ILE A 12 0.25 6.82 4.51
N GLN A 13 0.87 7.57 3.59
CA GLN A 13 1.89 7.02 2.69
C GLN A 13 3.10 6.44 3.45
N MET A 14 3.54 7.12 4.51
CA MET A 14 4.65 6.69 5.35
C MET A 14 4.28 5.47 6.20
N GLU A 15 3.07 5.44 6.77
CA GLU A 15 2.56 4.27 7.50
C GLU A 15 2.41 3.05 6.58
N CYS A 16 1.95 3.25 5.34
CA CYS A 16 1.89 2.18 4.34
C CYS A 16 3.29 1.67 3.99
N TYR A 17 4.28 2.55 3.86
CA TYR A 17 5.65 2.14 3.59
C TYR A 17 6.20 1.23 4.69
N ASP A 18 6.05 1.63 5.95
CA ASP A 18 6.56 0.85 7.09
C ASP A 18 5.90 -0.53 7.16
N LYS A 19 4.58 -0.60 6.96
CA LYS A 19 3.84 -1.88 6.91
C LYS A 19 4.27 -2.77 5.75
N GLU A 20 4.51 -2.19 4.57
CA GLU A 20 4.95 -2.97 3.42
C GLU A 20 6.36 -3.56 3.63
N VAL A 21 7.27 -2.83 4.28
CA VAL A 21 8.59 -3.35 4.65
C VAL A 21 8.47 -4.52 5.61
N GLU A 22 7.66 -4.38 6.67
CA GLU A 22 7.40 -5.46 7.63
C GLU A 22 6.81 -6.70 6.95
N ILE A 23 5.88 -6.51 6.01
CA ILE A 23 5.31 -7.61 5.21
C ILE A 23 6.41 -8.29 4.40
N VAL A 24 7.28 -7.54 3.71
CA VAL A 24 8.38 -8.11 2.91
C VAL A 24 9.33 -8.94 3.79
N GLU A 25 9.72 -8.43 4.95
CA GLU A 25 10.58 -9.15 5.90
C GLU A 25 9.92 -10.44 6.43
N CYS A 26 8.65 -10.35 6.81
CA CYS A 26 7.86 -11.51 7.23
C CYS A 26 7.79 -12.56 6.12
N VAL A 27 7.44 -12.14 4.90
CA VAL A 27 7.29 -13.04 3.75
C VAL A 27 8.61 -13.71 3.42
N ASN A 28 9.73 -12.98 3.42
CA ASN A 28 11.06 -13.54 3.18
C ASN A 28 11.43 -14.58 4.23
N THR A 29 11.18 -14.28 5.51
CA THR A 29 11.47 -15.18 6.64
C THR A 29 10.64 -16.47 6.53
N LEU A 30 9.33 -16.34 6.28
CA LEU A 30 8.44 -17.48 6.14
C LEU A 30 8.75 -18.29 4.88
N SER A 31 9.15 -17.63 3.79
CA SER A 31 9.53 -18.31 2.55
C SER A 31 10.81 -19.12 2.73
N ALA A 32 11.79 -18.63 3.49
CA ALA A 32 13.02 -19.36 3.79
C ALA A 32 12.83 -20.67 4.58
N ILE A 33 11.69 -20.82 5.26
CA ILE A 33 11.32 -22.06 5.98
C ILE A 33 10.24 -22.87 5.25
N ALA A 34 9.69 -22.35 4.15
CA ALA A 34 8.68 -23.04 3.37
C ALA A 34 9.34 -24.09 2.47
N LEU A 35 8.66 -25.22 2.26
CA LEU A 35 9.18 -26.31 1.42
C LEU A 35 9.38 -25.92 -0.05
N ASN A 36 8.67 -24.89 -0.53
CA ASN A 36 8.64 -24.45 -1.92
C ASN A 36 9.19 -23.02 -2.10
N ASP A 37 9.89 -22.49 -1.09
CA ASP A 37 10.42 -21.11 -1.06
C ASP A 37 9.36 -20.01 -1.29
N LYS A 38 8.05 -20.33 -1.18
CA LYS A 38 6.96 -19.38 -1.47
C LYS A 38 5.69 -19.68 -0.71
N ILE A 39 5.36 -18.80 0.24
CA ILE A 39 4.16 -18.95 1.07
C ILE A 39 2.83 -18.65 0.35
N THR A 40 2.86 -17.87 -0.73
CA THR A 40 1.66 -17.50 -1.50
C THR A 40 1.39 -18.43 -2.70
N GLY A 41 2.17 -19.52 -2.85
CA GLY A 41 2.15 -20.38 -4.03
C GLY A 41 0.91 -21.25 -4.22
N SER A 42 -0.08 -21.17 -3.32
CA SER A 42 -1.14 -22.18 -3.21
C SER A 42 -2.53 -21.69 -3.67
N ASN A 43 -2.61 -20.66 -4.52
CA ASN A 43 -3.91 -20.15 -4.99
C ASN A 43 -4.72 -21.20 -5.80
N GLU A 44 -4.05 -21.99 -6.64
CA GLU A 44 -4.69 -23.09 -7.38
C GLU A 44 -5.20 -24.19 -6.44
N TYR A 45 -4.45 -24.46 -5.36
CA TYR A 45 -4.88 -25.40 -4.32
C TYR A 45 -6.12 -24.88 -3.57
N LEU A 46 -6.19 -23.57 -3.30
CA LEU A 46 -7.39 -22.96 -2.71
C LEU A 46 -8.61 -23.08 -3.62
N ASP A 47 -8.45 -23.04 -4.95
CA ASP A 47 -9.55 -23.28 -5.89
C ASP A 47 -10.09 -24.71 -5.81
N ILE A 48 -9.19 -25.70 -5.69
CA ILE A 48 -9.58 -27.09 -5.47
C ILE A 48 -10.35 -27.22 -4.15
N MET A 49 -9.86 -26.61 -3.07
CA MET A 49 -10.52 -26.64 -1.76
C MET A 49 -11.92 -26.01 -1.81
N ILE A 50 -12.07 -24.85 -2.48
CA ILE A 50 -13.37 -24.19 -2.66
C ILE A 50 -14.33 -25.09 -3.45
N GLN A 51 -13.85 -25.75 -4.49
CA GLN A 51 -14.66 -26.66 -5.29
C GLN A 51 -15.13 -27.85 -4.44
N SER A 52 -14.23 -28.49 -3.69
CA SER A 52 -14.57 -29.60 -2.80
C SER A 52 -15.60 -29.20 -1.74
N GLU A 53 -15.46 -28.01 -1.12
CA GLU A 53 -16.45 -27.51 -0.16
C GLU A 53 -17.85 -27.30 -0.79
N ASN A 54 -17.89 -26.85 -2.05
CA ASN A 54 -19.14 -26.67 -2.79
C ASN A 54 -19.79 -28.00 -3.18
N ASP A 55 -18.99 -29.03 -3.46
CA ASP A 55 -19.47 -30.34 -3.84
C ASP A 55 -20.01 -31.11 -2.62
N GLU A 56 -19.26 -31.11 -1.52
CA GLU A 56 -19.61 -31.86 -0.32
C GLU A 56 -20.70 -31.17 0.53
N LYS A 57 -20.73 -29.83 0.54
CA LYS A 57 -21.68 -29.00 1.31
C LYS A 57 -21.81 -29.39 2.79
N LYS A 58 -20.72 -29.88 3.39
CA LYS A 58 -20.64 -30.20 4.82
C LYS A 58 -21.03 -29.00 5.67
N THR A 59 -21.50 -29.24 6.88
CA THR A 59 -21.84 -28.16 7.83
C THR A 59 -20.72 -27.12 7.92
N GLY A 60 -21.08 -25.84 7.74
CA GLY A 60 -20.14 -24.71 7.75
C GLY A 60 -19.37 -24.46 6.44
N TYR A 61 -19.63 -25.17 5.35
CA TYR A 61 -18.89 -25.02 4.08
C TYR A 61 -18.84 -23.58 3.56
N LYS A 62 -19.94 -22.82 3.67
CA LYS A 62 -19.98 -21.41 3.23
C LYS A 62 -18.94 -20.53 3.95
N VAL A 63 -18.73 -20.76 5.24
CA VAL A 63 -17.76 -20.01 6.05
C VAL A 63 -16.34 -20.38 5.61
N ARG A 64 -16.07 -21.67 5.35
CA ARG A 64 -14.76 -22.14 4.86
C ARG A 64 -14.45 -21.57 3.47
N ILE A 65 -15.42 -21.60 2.56
CA ILE A 65 -15.30 -20.99 1.22
C ILE A 65 -14.94 -19.51 1.32
N GLU A 66 -15.61 -18.77 2.20
CA GLU A 66 -15.32 -17.34 2.37
C GLU A 66 -13.90 -17.12 2.93
N GLY A 67 -13.48 -17.92 3.91
CA GLY A 67 -12.11 -17.91 4.40
C GLY A 67 -11.08 -18.20 3.31
N TYR A 68 -11.33 -19.18 2.43
CA TYR A 68 -10.44 -19.47 1.31
C TYR A 68 -10.37 -18.32 0.29
N LYS A 69 -11.49 -17.65 0.00
CA LYS A 69 -11.48 -16.45 -0.86
C LYS A 69 -10.68 -15.30 -0.25
N GLN A 70 -10.82 -15.07 1.06
CA GLN A 70 -10.03 -14.06 1.77
C GLN A 70 -8.54 -14.39 1.74
N LEU A 71 -8.17 -15.67 1.89
CA LEU A 71 -6.77 -16.12 1.76
C LEU A 71 -6.22 -15.88 0.35
N LYS A 72 -6.99 -16.17 -0.70
CA LYS A 72 -6.57 -15.87 -2.09
C LYS A 72 -6.32 -14.37 -2.27
N GLN A 73 -7.24 -13.54 -1.80
CA GLN A 73 -7.09 -12.08 -1.88
C GLN A 73 -5.85 -11.59 -1.12
N ALA A 74 -5.57 -12.16 0.06
CA ALA A 74 -4.37 -11.84 0.83
C ALA A 74 -3.09 -12.24 0.07
N ASN A 75 -3.07 -13.42 -0.56
CA ASN A 75 -1.95 -13.86 -1.39
C ASN A 75 -1.68 -12.89 -2.54
N ASP A 76 -2.73 -12.44 -3.24
CA ASP A 76 -2.60 -11.51 -4.36
C ASP A 76 -2.04 -10.15 -3.92
N ILE A 77 -2.48 -9.65 -2.75
CA ILE A 77 -1.95 -8.41 -2.15
C ILE A 77 -0.47 -8.56 -1.81
N ILE A 78 -0.10 -9.67 -1.15
CA ILE A 78 1.30 -9.95 -0.78
C ILE A 78 2.17 -10.02 -2.03
N GLU A 79 1.75 -10.73 -3.08
CA GLU A 79 2.49 -10.77 -4.34
C GLU A 79 2.63 -9.39 -4.98
N GLY A 80 1.59 -8.57 -4.92
CA GLY A 80 1.62 -7.19 -5.38
C GLY A 80 2.65 -6.34 -4.63
N ILE A 81 2.74 -6.49 -3.31
CA ILE A 81 3.73 -5.81 -2.46
C ILE A 81 5.14 -6.31 -2.81
N MET A 82 5.35 -7.62 -2.87
CA MET A 82 6.66 -8.23 -3.18
C MET A 82 7.17 -7.85 -4.58
N LYS A 83 6.29 -7.74 -5.59
CA LYS A 83 6.68 -7.28 -6.92
C LYS A 83 7.07 -5.80 -6.94
N LYS A 84 6.42 -4.97 -6.11
CA LYS A 84 6.68 -3.52 -6.05
C LYS A 84 7.87 -3.17 -5.17
N SER A 85 8.18 -3.95 -4.13
CA SER A 85 9.27 -3.67 -3.20
C SER A 85 10.64 -3.56 -3.89
N THR A 86 10.86 -4.30 -4.98
CA THR A 86 12.07 -4.24 -5.81
C THR A 86 12.24 -2.93 -6.59
N THR A 87 11.20 -2.12 -6.72
CA THR A 87 11.17 -0.88 -7.52
C THR A 87 10.71 0.34 -6.73
N LYS A 88 10.43 0.18 -5.42
CA LYS A 88 9.85 1.24 -4.60
C LYS A 88 10.93 2.21 -4.11
N LYS A 89 10.62 3.50 -4.22
CA LYS A 89 11.45 4.58 -3.68
C LYS A 89 11.71 4.37 -2.19
N SER A 90 12.91 4.70 -1.74
CA SER A 90 13.26 4.61 -0.31
C SER A 90 12.42 5.58 0.52
N LYS A 91 12.33 5.34 1.83
CA LYS A 91 11.68 6.25 2.79
C LYS A 91 12.23 7.68 2.68
N ASP A 92 13.54 7.80 2.45
CA ASP A 92 14.23 9.08 2.29
C ASP A 92 13.94 9.75 0.95
N GLU A 93 13.82 8.98 -0.13
CA GLU A 93 13.40 9.49 -1.44
C GLU A 93 11.97 10.01 -1.41
N ILE A 94 11.07 9.26 -0.75
CA ILE A 94 9.70 9.72 -0.48
C ILE A 94 9.79 11.04 0.27
N LYS A 95 10.46 11.09 1.43
CA LYS A 95 10.63 12.30 2.24
C LYS A 95 11.28 13.48 1.51
N ALA A 96 12.21 13.22 0.60
CA ALA A 96 12.85 14.25 -0.21
C ALA A 96 11.90 14.83 -1.25
N GLU A 97 11.11 14.00 -1.92
CA GLU A 97 10.06 14.45 -2.83
C GLU A 97 8.98 15.25 -2.07
N LEU A 98 8.65 14.83 -0.85
CA LEU A 98 7.75 15.57 0.04
C LEU A 98 8.26 16.99 0.35
N LYS A 99 9.54 17.11 0.71
CA LYS A 99 10.15 18.42 0.99
C LYS A 99 10.09 19.32 -0.24
N ARG A 100 10.40 18.78 -1.44
CA ARG A 100 10.34 19.54 -2.70
C ARG A 100 8.94 20.08 -2.97
N ARG A 101 7.92 19.22 -2.93
CA ARG A 101 6.53 19.62 -3.18
C ARG A 101 6.04 20.70 -2.20
N LYS A 102 6.40 20.58 -0.92
CA LYS A 102 6.07 21.59 0.09
C LYS A 102 6.72 22.94 -0.22
N THR A 103 7.98 22.95 -0.65
CA THR A 103 8.68 24.18 -1.05
C THR A 103 8.05 24.81 -2.30
N ASP A 104 7.71 24.02 -3.31
CA ASP A 104 7.10 24.51 -4.55
C ASP A 104 5.73 25.16 -4.30
N LEU A 105 4.92 24.59 -3.40
CA LEU A 105 3.63 25.14 -3.00
C LEU A 105 3.76 26.45 -2.21
N VAL A 106 4.73 26.52 -1.29
CA VAL A 106 5.01 27.76 -0.54
C VAL A 106 5.48 28.87 -1.48
N ASN A 107 6.36 28.55 -2.43
CA ASN A 107 6.84 29.50 -3.42
C ASN A 107 5.73 29.93 -4.38
N GLY A 108 4.89 29.01 -4.84
CA GLY A 108 3.72 29.33 -5.66
C GLY A 108 2.72 30.25 -4.95
N GLN A 109 2.44 29.97 -3.66
CA GLN A 109 1.58 30.83 -2.83
C GLN A 109 2.19 32.23 -2.61
N LYS A 110 3.50 32.31 -2.38
CA LYS A 110 4.21 33.59 -2.23
C LYS A 110 4.13 34.41 -3.52
N ILE A 111 4.38 33.80 -4.68
CA ILE A 111 4.27 34.46 -5.99
C ILE A 111 2.84 34.99 -6.24
N THR A 112 1.80 34.26 -5.83
CA THR A 112 0.42 34.74 -5.97
C THR A 112 0.06 35.87 -4.99
N LEU A 113 0.62 35.89 -3.79
CA LEU A 113 0.41 36.96 -2.81
C LEU A 113 1.16 38.24 -3.21
N ASP A 114 2.40 38.12 -3.65
CA ASP A 114 3.21 39.27 -4.09
C ASP A 114 2.56 39.99 -5.29
N LYS A 115 2.00 39.24 -6.26
CA LYS A 115 1.21 39.80 -7.38
C LYS A 115 -0.07 40.52 -6.95
N ASN A 116 -0.71 40.07 -5.86
CA ASN A 116 -1.91 40.72 -5.33
C ASN A 116 -1.55 41.97 -4.50
N CYS A 117 -0.35 42.05 -3.93
CA CYS A 117 0.17 43.23 -3.24
C CYS A 117 0.67 44.32 -4.20
N GLU A 118 1.23 43.97 -5.37
CA GLU A 118 1.60 44.94 -6.42
C GLU A 118 0.38 45.68 -7.01
N GLY A 119 -0.83 45.11 -6.89
CA GLY A 119 -2.09 45.77 -7.25
C GLY A 119 -2.69 46.68 -6.17
N CYS A 120 -2.11 46.71 -4.96
CA CYS A 120 -2.58 47.53 -3.84
C CYS A 120 -1.69 48.77 -3.69
N VAL A 121 -1.70 49.63 -4.70
CA VAL A 121 -1.30 51.04 -4.55
C VAL A 121 -2.45 51.73 -3.81
N ILE A 122 -2.41 51.76 -2.48
CA ILE A 122 -3.20 52.71 -1.70
C ILE A 122 -2.49 54.06 -1.82
N CYS A 123 -3.06 54.94 -2.64
CA CYS A 123 -2.82 56.38 -2.63
C CYS A 123 -3.50 57.00 -1.40
#